data_AF-A0A3B8M3J6-F1
#
_entry.id   AF-A0A3B8M3J6-F1
#
_cell.length_a   1.000
_cell.length_b   1.000
_cell.length_c   1.000
_cell.angle_alpha   90.00
_cell.angle_beta   90.00
_cell.angle_gamma   90.00
#
_symmetry.space_group_name_H-M   'P 1'
#
loop_
_entity.id
_entity.type
_entity.pdbx_description
1 polymer ?
#
loop_
_entity_poly.entity_id
_entity_poly.type
_entity_poly.pdbx_seq_one_letter_code
_entity_poly.pdbx_strand_id
1 'polypeptide(L)'
;MTYTTVLSSRVADLNGLLNDWSDWGKDHVLGESSALGVAMSQTVVGGDRAGEVNASFQWESIDQAMEGIAKLNASSRVMEMYQRSGVTPTRRSMAKLLAQRGTRDGRYTSILMCTGDMADEATYSSNADTMWDGLSGGANGYAINQVIAGGEFTGMYALVSWTDSLDAFMEAANTTNTSAPVQQIMSNQNIKFVSRSLSRIL
;
A
#
# COMPACT_ATOMS: atom_id res chain seq x y z
N MET A 1 -12.63 6.24 -9.72
CA MET A 1 -12.36 5.32 -8.59
C MET A 1 -11.05 4.61 -8.89
N THR A 2 -10.15 4.45 -7.92
CA THR A 2 -8.85 3.80 -8.14
C THR A 2 -8.75 2.53 -7.30
N TYR A 3 -8.23 1.46 -7.90
CA TYR A 3 -7.97 0.20 -7.23
C TYR A 3 -6.47 -0.03 -7.13
N THR A 4 -6.03 -0.68 -6.05
CA THR A 4 -4.64 -1.09 -5.87
C THR A 4 -4.58 -2.59 -5.68
N THR A 5 -3.76 -3.28 -6.45
CA THR A 5 -3.40 -4.67 -6.17
C THR A 5 -2.00 -4.75 -5.60
N VAL A 6 -1.78 -5.63 -4.64
CA VAL A 6 -0.45 -5.89 -4.09
C VAL A 6 -0.09 -7.36 -4.32
N LEU A 7 1.04 -7.60 -4.96
CA LEU A 7 1.71 -8.90 -4.95
C LEU A 7 2.78 -8.87 -3.86
N SER A 8 2.62 -9.69 -2.82
CA SER A 8 3.64 -9.89 -1.80
C SER A 8 4.43 -11.15 -2.12
N SER A 9 5.75 -11.07 -1.99
CA SER A 9 6.67 -12.16 -2.33
C SER A 9 7.84 -12.24 -1.35
N ARG A 10 8.44 -13.43 -1.23
CA ARG A 10 9.83 -13.58 -0.79
C ARG A 10 10.73 -13.40 -2.00
N VAL A 11 11.90 -12.80 -1.81
CA VAL A 11 12.87 -12.57 -2.90
C VAL A 11 14.25 -12.95 -2.38
N ALA A 12 14.89 -13.93 -3.03
CA ALA A 12 16.20 -14.43 -2.62
C ALA A 12 17.32 -13.45 -2.97
N ASP A 13 17.29 -12.90 -4.18
CA ASP A 13 18.23 -11.87 -4.66
C ASP A 13 17.49 -10.56 -4.93
N LEU A 14 17.34 -9.77 -3.87
CA LEU A 14 16.67 -8.48 -3.96
C LEU A 14 17.45 -7.49 -4.83
N ASN A 15 18.78 -7.51 -4.80
CA ASN A 15 19.58 -6.58 -5.60
C ASN A 15 19.46 -6.89 -7.09
N GLY A 16 19.49 -8.17 -7.46
CA GLY A 16 19.23 -8.60 -8.83
C GLY A 16 17.84 -8.17 -9.31
N LEU A 17 16.80 -8.37 -8.48
CA LEU A 17 15.45 -7.92 -8.81
C LEU A 17 15.39 -6.41 -9.04
N LEU A 18 16.01 -5.61 -8.16
CA LEU A 18 16.00 -4.15 -8.27
C LEU A 18 16.80 -3.65 -9.46
N ASN A 19 17.92 -4.29 -9.80
CA ASN A 19 18.69 -3.97 -11.00
C ASN A 19 17.82 -4.19 -12.25
N ASP A 20 17.25 -5.38 -12.42
CA ASP A 20 16.34 -5.68 -13.55
C ASP A 20 15.13 -4.74 -13.58
N TRP A 21 14.56 -4.45 -12.41
CA TRP A 21 13.41 -3.57 -12.26
C TRP A 21 13.70 -2.14 -12.73
N SER A 22 14.84 -1.60 -12.31
CA SER A 22 15.29 -0.25 -12.64
C SER A 22 15.74 -0.10 -14.09
N ASP A 23 16.32 -1.16 -14.67
CA ASP A 23 16.81 -1.16 -16.04
C ASP A 23 15.67 -1.25 -17.06
N TRP A 24 14.75 -2.20 -16.87
CA TRP A 24 13.66 -2.43 -17.84
C TRP A 24 12.33 -2.85 -17.22
N GLY A 25 12.35 -3.49 -16.04
CA GLY A 25 11.19 -4.17 -15.47
C GLY A 25 10.01 -3.24 -15.24
N LYS A 26 10.24 -2.06 -14.66
CA LYS A 26 9.19 -1.08 -14.37
C LYS A 26 8.43 -0.65 -15.63
N ASP A 27 9.14 -0.24 -16.66
CA ASP A 27 8.53 0.25 -17.90
C ASP A 27 7.81 -0.88 -18.65
N HIS A 28 8.41 -2.08 -18.65
CA HIS A 28 7.80 -3.27 -19.25
C HIS A 28 6.49 -3.64 -18.56
N VAL A 29 6.45 -3.71 -17.22
CA VAL A 29 5.20 -4.08 -16.52
C VAL A 29 4.10 -3.03 -16.69
N LEU A 30 4.45 -1.73 -16.74
CA LEU A 30 3.49 -0.67 -16.97
C LEU A 30 2.93 -0.74 -18.40
N GLY A 31 3.81 -0.94 -19.40
CA GLY A 31 3.43 -1.06 -20.81
C GLY A 31 2.54 -2.27 -21.10
N GLU A 32 2.83 -3.42 -20.50
CA GLU A 32 2.08 -4.66 -20.71
C GLU A 32 0.73 -4.68 -19.97
N SER A 33 0.72 -4.20 -18.72
CA SER A 33 -0.45 -4.35 -17.84
C SER A 33 -1.48 -3.24 -17.97
N SER A 34 -1.10 -2.09 -18.53
CA SER A 34 -1.88 -0.83 -18.50
C SER A 34 -2.13 -0.26 -17.09
N ALA A 35 -1.38 -0.71 -16.08
CA ALA A 35 -1.44 -0.12 -14.74
C ALA A 35 -1.11 1.38 -14.79
N LEU A 36 -1.83 2.18 -14.01
CA LEU A 36 -1.61 3.63 -13.87
C LEU A 36 -0.28 3.96 -13.19
N GLY A 37 0.24 3.03 -12.40
CA GLY A 37 1.47 3.21 -11.66
C GLY A 37 1.84 1.95 -10.89
N VAL A 38 3.12 1.84 -10.56
CA VAL A 38 3.67 0.74 -9.79
C VAL A 38 4.69 1.26 -8.77
N ALA A 39 4.67 0.67 -7.58
CA ALA A 39 5.63 0.95 -6.52
C ALA A 39 6.02 -0.33 -5.80
N MET A 40 7.28 -0.41 -5.36
CA MET A 40 7.78 -1.52 -4.56
C MET A 40 8.18 -1.07 -3.17
N SER A 41 7.97 -1.93 -2.19
CA SER A 41 8.46 -1.74 -0.83
C SER A 41 8.86 -3.07 -0.23
N GLN A 42 9.75 -3.04 0.76
CA GLN A 42 10.06 -4.20 1.58
C GLN A 42 9.62 -3.94 3.01
N THR A 43 8.77 -4.81 3.54
CA THR A 43 8.39 -4.78 4.95
C THR A 43 9.59 -5.13 5.81
N VAL A 44 10.03 -4.21 6.67
CA VAL A 44 11.15 -4.41 7.59
C VAL A 44 10.62 -4.86 8.95
N VAL A 45 9.58 -4.20 9.44
CA VAL A 45 8.89 -4.53 10.69
C VAL A 45 7.42 -4.77 10.38
N GLY A 46 6.90 -5.96 10.66
CA GLY A 46 5.50 -6.29 10.34
C GLY A 46 5.05 -7.66 10.85
N GLY A 47 5.69 -8.19 11.90
CA GLY A 47 5.48 -9.55 12.37
C GLY A 47 5.88 -10.58 11.32
N ASP A 48 5.02 -11.56 11.05
CA ASP A 48 5.26 -12.64 10.08
C ASP A 48 5.50 -12.15 8.63
N ARG A 49 5.10 -10.90 8.34
CA ARG A 49 5.29 -10.23 7.05
C ARG A 49 6.67 -9.57 6.90
N ALA A 50 7.49 -9.56 7.94
CA ALA A 50 8.85 -9.04 7.87
C ALA A 50 9.65 -9.77 6.77
N GLY A 51 10.32 -8.99 5.92
CA GLY A 51 11.10 -9.45 4.77
C GLY A 51 10.30 -9.60 3.46
N GLU A 52 8.97 -9.45 3.48
CA GLU A 52 8.19 -9.49 2.24
C GLU A 52 8.44 -8.26 1.36
N VAL A 53 8.60 -8.51 0.06
CA VAL A 53 8.65 -7.48 -0.98
C VAL A 53 7.26 -7.36 -1.58
N ASN A 54 6.71 -6.15 -1.57
CA ASN A 54 5.36 -5.83 -2.00
C ASN A 54 5.42 -4.99 -3.28
N ALA A 55 4.98 -5.53 -4.41
CA ALA A 55 4.75 -4.78 -5.63
C ALA A 55 3.28 -4.36 -5.69
N SER A 56 3.04 -3.04 -5.61
CA SER A 56 1.71 -2.44 -5.64
C SER A 56 1.45 -1.79 -7.01
N PHE A 57 0.29 -2.07 -7.60
CA PHE A 57 -0.12 -1.57 -8.91
C PHE A 57 -1.44 -0.82 -8.77
N GLN A 58 -1.58 0.33 -9.43
CA GLN A 58 -2.82 1.11 -9.47
C GLN A 58 -3.59 0.90 -10.78
N TRP A 59 -4.92 0.89 -10.69
CA TRP A 59 -5.84 0.56 -11.77
C TRP A 59 -7.07 1.47 -11.74
N GLU A 60 -7.66 1.73 -12.91
CA GLU A 60 -8.93 2.46 -13.06
C GLU A 60 -10.14 1.59 -12.72
N SER A 61 -10.04 0.28 -12.93
CA SER A 61 -11.11 -0.67 -12.65
C SER A 61 -10.59 -2.02 -12.15
N ILE A 62 -11.49 -2.83 -11.57
CA ILE A 62 -11.20 -4.21 -11.18
C ILE A 62 -10.92 -5.06 -12.41
N ASP A 63 -11.71 -4.92 -13.48
CA ASP A 63 -11.53 -5.69 -14.72
C ASP A 63 -10.17 -5.43 -15.36
N GLN A 64 -9.76 -4.16 -15.43
CA GLN A 64 -8.42 -3.78 -15.90
C GLN A 64 -7.32 -4.43 -15.05
N ALA A 65 -7.49 -4.46 -13.73
CA ALA A 65 -6.54 -5.13 -12.85
C ALA A 65 -6.46 -6.64 -13.13
N MET A 66 -7.59 -7.30 -13.34
CA MET A 66 -7.63 -8.75 -13.62
C MET A 66 -6.94 -9.07 -14.95
N GLU A 67 -7.23 -8.32 -16.00
CA GLU A 67 -6.58 -8.48 -17.31
C GLU A 67 -5.08 -8.17 -17.25
N GLY A 68 -4.70 -7.06 -16.62
CA GLY A 68 -3.31 -6.65 -16.45
C GLY A 68 -2.49 -7.70 -15.68
N ILE A 69 -3.06 -8.25 -14.59
CA ILE A 69 -2.43 -9.33 -13.83
C ILE A 69 -2.25 -10.59 -14.68
N ALA A 70 -3.26 -10.97 -15.46
CA ALA A 70 -3.17 -12.13 -16.35
C ALA A 70 -2.06 -11.97 -17.39
N LYS A 71 -1.92 -10.77 -17.99
CA LYS A 71 -0.83 -10.45 -18.92
C LYS A 71 0.54 -10.56 -18.27
N LEU A 72 0.70 -9.98 -17.07
CA LEU A 72 1.98 -10.05 -16.34
C LEU A 72 2.36 -11.49 -16.00
N ASN A 73 1.39 -12.31 -15.58
CA ASN A 73 1.63 -13.73 -15.29
C ASN A 73 1.98 -14.55 -16.55
N ALA A 74 1.50 -14.13 -17.72
CA ALA A 74 1.82 -14.76 -19.01
C ALA A 74 3.13 -14.25 -19.63
N SER A 75 3.73 -13.18 -19.08
CA SER A 75 4.96 -12.59 -19.63
C SER A 75 6.17 -13.45 -19.26
N SER A 76 6.75 -14.14 -20.24
CA SER A 76 7.97 -14.95 -20.05
C SER A 76 9.11 -14.11 -19.48
N ARG A 77 9.28 -12.88 -19.96
CA ARG A 77 10.33 -11.95 -19.50
C ARG A 77 10.20 -11.62 -18.01
N VAL A 78 8.97 -11.39 -17.52
CA VAL A 78 8.72 -11.14 -16.09
C VAL A 78 8.95 -12.43 -15.29
N MET A 79 8.52 -13.57 -15.80
CA MET A 79 8.73 -14.87 -15.12
C MET A 79 10.21 -15.26 -15.04
N GLU A 80 11.00 -14.98 -16.09
CA GLU A 80 12.44 -15.19 -16.10
C GLU A 80 13.17 -14.30 -15.09
N MET A 81 12.77 -13.02 -14.98
CA MET A 81 13.25 -12.12 -13.94
C MET A 81 12.93 -12.67 -12.54
N TYR A 82 11.69 -13.12 -12.34
CA TYR A 82 11.26 -13.73 -11.07
C TYR A 82 12.08 -14.97 -10.73
N GLN A 83 12.30 -15.86 -11.71
CA GLN A 83 13.11 -17.06 -11.51
C GLN A 83 14.56 -16.72 -11.17
N ARG A 84 15.18 -15.81 -11.91
CA ARG A 84 16.58 -15.39 -11.70
C ARG A 84 16.79 -14.77 -10.31
N SER A 85 15.86 -13.94 -9.86
CA SER A 85 15.94 -13.27 -8.56
C SER A 85 15.36 -14.09 -7.39
N GLY A 86 14.87 -15.31 -7.66
CA GLY A 86 14.25 -16.17 -6.65
C GLY A 86 12.99 -15.56 -6.01
N VAL A 87 12.14 -14.93 -6.82
CA VAL A 87 10.85 -14.39 -6.38
C VAL A 87 9.87 -15.54 -6.16
N THR A 88 9.34 -15.63 -4.94
CA THR A 88 8.31 -16.59 -4.55
C THR A 88 7.07 -15.82 -4.07
N PRO A 89 6.00 -15.73 -4.87
CA PRO A 89 4.73 -15.13 -4.46
C PRO A 89 4.17 -15.79 -3.19
N THR A 90 3.78 -14.99 -2.21
CA THR A 90 3.16 -15.46 -0.96
C THR A 90 1.67 -15.14 -0.90
N ARG A 91 1.27 -13.97 -1.40
CA ARG A 91 -0.13 -13.56 -1.46
C ARG A 91 -0.36 -12.50 -2.53
N ARG A 92 -1.63 -12.35 -2.90
CA ARG A 92 -2.12 -11.20 -3.66
C ARG A 92 -3.35 -10.61 -2.97
N SER A 93 -3.44 -9.29 -2.93
CA SER A 93 -4.62 -8.58 -2.42
C SER A 93 -5.03 -7.45 -3.36
N MET A 94 -6.27 -6.98 -3.17
CA MET A 94 -6.86 -5.84 -3.85
C MET A 94 -7.56 -4.96 -2.83
N ALA A 95 -7.35 -3.65 -2.96
CA ALA A 95 -8.02 -2.63 -2.20
C ALA A 95 -8.58 -1.54 -3.12
N LYS A 96 -9.68 -0.91 -2.71
CA LYS A 96 -10.19 0.32 -3.33
C LYS A 96 -9.69 1.53 -2.56
N LEU A 97 -9.27 2.56 -3.27
CA LEU A 97 -8.86 3.84 -2.68
C LEU A 97 -10.11 4.65 -2.34
N LEU A 98 -10.23 5.05 -1.07
CA LEU A 98 -11.37 5.83 -0.57
C LEU A 98 -11.06 7.32 -0.51
N ALA A 99 -9.82 7.67 -0.12
CA ALA A 99 -9.34 9.05 -0.09
C ALA A 99 -7.80 9.06 -0.07
N GLN A 100 -7.20 10.12 -0.62
CA GLN A 100 -5.74 10.36 -0.58
C GLN A 100 -5.45 11.86 -0.41
N ARG A 101 -4.38 12.18 0.32
CA ARG A 101 -3.78 13.52 0.44
C ARG A 101 -2.26 13.42 0.29
N GLY A 102 -1.63 14.51 -0.16
CA GLY A 102 -0.19 14.55 -0.41
C GLY A 102 0.26 13.65 -1.58
N THR A 103 1.52 13.24 -1.55
CA THR A 103 2.14 12.39 -2.59
C THR A 103 2.49 11.00 -2.06
N ARG A 104 2.80 10.07 -2.97
CA ARG A 104 3.19 8.69 -2.64
C ARG A 104 4.71 8.52 -2.57
N ASP A 105 5.43 9.63 -2.38
CA ASP A 105 6.89 9.68 -2.38
C ASP A 105 7.45 9.62 -0.96
N GLY A 106 8.67 9.12 -0.84
CA GLY A 106 9.43 9.14 0.39
C GLY A 106 10.41 7.97 0.46
N ARG A 107 11.00 7.79 1.64
CA ARG A 107 11.91 6.66 1.91
C ARG A 107 11.20 5.46 2.52
N TYR A 108 10.08 5.70 3.20
CA TYR A 108 9.37 4.70 3.98
C TYR A 108 7.86 4.76 3.75
N THR A 109 7.22 3.63 4.02
CA THR A 109 5.77 3.51 4.08
C THR A 109 5.35 2.86 5.39
N SER A 110 4.37 3.45 6.06
CA SER A 110 3.65 2.81 7.16
C SER A 110 2.27 2.37 6.69
N ILE A 111 1.89 1.13 6.99
CA ILE A 111 0.53 0.64 6.79
C ILE A 111 -0.04 0.28 8.16
N LEU A 112 -1.09 0.99 8.57
CA LEU A 112 -1.90 0.65 9.75
C LEU A 112 -3.19 -0.02 9.29
N MET A 113 -3.38 -1.26 9.68
CA MET A 113 -4.61 -2.01 9.46
C MET A 113 -5.59 -1.72 10.59
N CYS A 114 -6.84 -1.42 10.24
CA CYS A 114 -7.92 -1.23 11.19
C CYS A 114 -9.23 -1.87 10.71
N THR A 115 -10.10 -2.17 11.67
CA THR A 115 -11.53 -2.44 11.42
C THR A 115 -12.33 -1.18 11.67
N GLY A 116 -13.52 -1.08 11.10
CA GLY A 116 -14.47 0.00 11.37
C GLY A 116 -15.72 -0.18 10.53
N ASP A 117 -16.74 0.61 10.83
CA ASP A 117 -17.99 0.64 10.09
C ASP A 117 -17.82 1.43 8.78
N MET A 118 -18.53 0.99 7.74
CA MET A 118 -18.51 1.68 6.45
C MET A 118 -19.15 3.07 6.57
N ALA A 119 -18.54 4.04 5.89
CA ALA A 119 -19.11 5.36 5.68
C ALA A 119 -19.24 5.69 4.19
N ASP A 120 -19.86 6.83 3.88
CA ASP A 120 -19.92 7.37 2.52
C ASP A 120 -18.61 8.06 2.11
N GLU A 121 -18.51 8.39 0.82
CA GLU A 121 -17.31 9.02 0.23
C GLU A 121 -17.00 10.40 0.86
N ALA A 122 -18.03 11.19 1.16
CA ALA A 122 -17.88 12.50 1.78
C ALA A 122 -17.26 12.39 3.17
N THR A 123 -17.70 11.40 3.96
CA THR A 123 -17.16 11.11 5.28
C THR A 123 -15.72 10.62 5.20
N TYR A 124 -15.40 9.69 4.29
CA TYR A 124 -14.00 9.26 4.10
C TYR A 124 -13.08 10.42 3.70
N SER A 125 -13.56 11.31 2.82
CA SER A 125 -12.80 12.49 2.41
C SER A 125 -12.55 13.43 3.59
N SER A 126 -13.58 13.76 4.36
CA SER A 126 -13.46 14.63 5.55
C SER A 126 -12.57 14.03 6.64
N ASN A 127 -12.65 12.71 6.86
CA ASN A 127 -11.74 12.02 7.76
C ASN A 127 -10.30 12.07 7.26
N ALA A 128 -10.09 11.94 5.95
CA ALA A 128 -8.75 12.06 5.37
C ALA A 128 -8.19 13.48 5.53
N ASP A 129 -9.01 14.52 5.42
CA ASP A 129 -8.60 15.90 5.71
C ASP A 129 -8.16 16.03 7.17
N THR A 130 -8.99 15.56 8.11
CA THR A 130 -8.69 15.61 9.55
C THR A 130 -7.40 14.87 9.91
N MET A 131 -7.19 13.67 9.35
CA MET A 131 -5.96 12.92 9.54
C MET A 131 -4.76 13.61 8.90
N TRP A 132 -4.93 14.18 7.70
CA TRP A 132 -3.86 14.84 6.98
C TRP A 132 -3.36 16.12 7.68
N ASP A 133 -4.27 16.89 8.27
CA ASP A 133 -3.92 18.08 9.05
C ASP A 133 -2.93 17.75 10.17
N GLY A 134 -3.12 16.61 10.86
CA GLY A 134 -2.21 16.15 11.91
C GLY A 134 -0.95 15.43 11.40
N LEU A 135 -1.03 14.74 10.26
CA LEU A 135 0.07 13.91 9.74
C LEU A 135 1.04 14.67 8.83
N SER A 136 0.60 15.74 8.16
CA SER A 136 1.37 16.42 7.10
C SER A 136 2.72 17.01 7.55
N GLY A 137 2.91 17.24 8.86
CA GLY A 137 4.21 17.64 9.42
C GLY A 137 5.26 16.53 9.46
N GLY A 138 4.85 15.25 9.39
CA GLY A 138 5.73 14.08 9.43
C GLY A 138 5.52 13.08 8.29
N ALA A 139 4.60 13.36 7.37
CA ALA A 139 4.27 12.51 6.23
C ALA A 139 4.20 13.33 4.93
N ASN A 140 4.62 12.71 3.84
CA ASN A 140 4.52 13.24 2.48
C ASN A 140 3.15 12.96 1.86
N GLY A 141 2.47 11.90 2.32
CA GLY A 141 1.10 11.61 1.94
C GLY A 141 0.41 10.59 2.83
N TYR A 142 -0.90 10.49 2.64
CA TYR A 142 -1.81 9.64 3.40
C TYR A 142 -2.92 9.11 2.49
N ALA A 143 -3.29 7.83 2.65
CA ALA A 143 -4.38 7.22 1.92
C ALA A 143 -5.22 6.30 2.82
N ILE A 144 -6.54 6.33 2.63
CA ILE A 144 -7.49 5.38 3.19
C ILE A 144 -7.84 4.38 2.11
N ASN A 145 -7.59 3.10 2.35
CA ASN A 145 -7.93 2.03 1.42
C ASN A 145 -8.85 1.02 2.12
N GLN A 146 -9.84 0.47 1.41
CA GLN A 146 -10.59 -0.69 1.89
C GLN A 146 -10.16 -1.93 1.12
N VAL A 147 -9.74 -2.97 1.83
CA VAL A 147 -9.38 -4.26 1.22
C VAL A 147 -10.65 -4.98 0.80
N ILE A 148 -10.82 -5.17 -0.50
CA ILE A 148 -12.00 -5.83 -1.10
C ILE A 148 -11.75 -7.30 -1.45
N ALA A 149 -10.48 -7.70 -1.57
CA ALA A 149 -10.08 -9.09 -1.67
C ALA A 149 -8.67 -9.24 -1.07
N GLY A 150 -8.53 -9.89 0.08
CA GLY A 150 -7.23 -9.99 0.75
C GLY A 150 -7.13 -11.14 1.75
N GLY A 151 -7.93 -12.20 1.57
CA GLY A 151 -8.04 -13.28 2.54
C GLY A 151 -8.60 -12.78 3.86
N GLU A 152 -7.88 -13.03 4.95
CA GLU A 152 -8.24 -12.59 6.32
C GLU A 152 -8.42 -11.07 6.45
N PHE A 153 -7.82 -10.28 5.56
CA PHE A 153 -7.92 -8.82 5.57
C PHE A 153 -9.14 -8.28 4.83
N THR A 154 -9.95 -9.13 4.20
CA THR A 154 -11.10 -8.69 3.42
C THR A 154 -12.10 -7.94 4.32
N GLY A 155 -12.46 -6.71 3.93
CA GLY A 155 -13.30 -5.81 4.70
C GLY A 155 -12.54 -4.85 5.63
N MET A 156 -11.26 -5.10 5.91
CA MET A 156 -10.44 -4.19 6.72
C MET A 156 -10.02 -2.94 5.93
N TYR A 157 -9.62 -1.92 6.67
CA TYR A 157 -9.05 -0.70 6.13
C TYR A 157 -7.53 -0.69 6.30
N ALA A 158 -6.84 -0.24 5.27
CA ALA A 158 -5.41 0.02 5.28
C ALA A 158 -5.18 1.53 5.19
N LEU A 159 -4.73 2.12 6.30
CA LEU A 159 -4.29 3.51 6.36
C LEU A 159 -2.81 3.54 6.00
N VAL A 160 -2.50 4.10 4.83
CA VAL A 160 -1.14 4.09 4.25
C VAL A 160 -0.57 5.49 4.32
N SER A 161 0.65 5.62 4.84
CA SER A 161 1.39 6.89 4.88
C SER A 161 2.76 6.73 4.26
N TRP A 162 3.19 7.73 3.50
CA TRP A 162 4.54 7.84 2.92
C TRP A 162 5.32 8.93 3.65
N THR A 163 6.60 8.70 3.92
CA THR A 163 7.43 9.62 4.71
C THR A 163 8.92 9.43 4.42
N ASP A 164 9.71 10.47 4.68
CA ASP A 164 11.18 10.40 4.69
C ASP A 164 11.77 10.03 6.05
N SER A 165 10.98 10.13 7.13
CA SER A 165 11.39 9.80 8.50
C SER A 165 10.26 9.10 9.25
N LEU A 166 10.47 7.82 9.57
CA LEU A 166 9.53 7.06 10.39
C LEU A 166 9.41 7.62 11.81
N ASP A 167 10.47 8.23 12.36
CA ASP A 167 10.43 8.84 13.70
C ASP A 167 9.51 10.06 13.70
N ALA A 168 9.70 10.99 12.76
CA ALA A 168 8.84 12.17 12.62
C ALA A 168 7.39 11.77 12.32
N PHE A 169 7.20 10.76 11.47
CA PHE A 169 5.87 10.22 11.20
C PHE A 169 5.21 9.63 12.44
N MET A 170 5.93 8.85 13.25
CA MET A 170 5.34 8.22 14.45
C MET A 170 5.01 9.26 15.53
N GLU A 171 5.80 10.32 15.67
CA GLU A 171 5.48 11.45 16.55
C GLU A 171 4.18 12.15 16.11
N ALA A 172 4.08 12.48 14.82
CA ALA A 172 2.88 13.09 14.24
C ALA A 172 1.66 12.15 14.37
N ALA A 173 1.83 10.86 14.09
CA ALA A 173 0.77 9.86 14.18
C ALA A 173 0.27 9.65 15.62
N ASN A 174 1.16 9.61 16.61
CA ASN A 174 0.78 9.48 18.01
C ASN A 174 -0.05 10.70 18.46
N THR A 175 0.46 11.91 18.18
CA THR A 175 -0.24 13.16 18.49
C THR A 175 -1.62 13.19 17.84
N THR A 176 -1.67 12.92 16.53
CA THR A 176 -2.90 12.91 15.72
C THR A 176 -3.91 11.89 16.26
N ASN A 177 -3.48 10.66 16.51
CA ASN A 177 -4.38 9.60 16.99
C ASN A 177 -4.97 9.90 18.36
N THR A 178 -4.25 10.62 19.23
CA THR A 178 -4.77 11.02 20.56
C THR A 178 -5.57 12.31 20.55
N SER A 179 -5.66 13.00 19.41
CA SER A 179 -6.41 14.25 19.30
C SER A 179 -7.92 14.03 19.42
N ALA A 180 -8.63 14.99 19.99
CA ALA A 180 -10.08 14.91 20.16
C ALA A 180 -10.84 14.70 18.82
N PRO A 181 -10.50 15.38 17.70
CA PRO A 181 -11.16 15.13 16.42
C PRO A 181 -11.00 13.69 15.93
N VAL A 182 -9.80 13.10 16.05
CA VAL A 182 -9.55 11.73 15.59
C VAL A 182 -10.19 10.71 16.53
N GLN A 183 -10.17 10.93 17.85
CA GLN A 183 -10.91 10.09 18.79
C GLN A 183 -12.41 10.11 18.51
N GLN A 184 -12.97 11.25 18.10
CA GLN A 184 -14.37 11.33 17.67
C GLN A 184 -14.63 10.54 16.39
N ILE A 185 -13.75 10.63 15.38
CA ILE A 185 -13.84 9.80 14.15
C ILE A 185 -13.82 8.32 14.52
N MET A 186 -12.87 7.91 15.37
CA MET A 186 -12.74 6.53 15.80
C MET A 186 -14.00 6.04 16.52
N SER A 187 -14.58 6.87 17.38
CA SER A 187 -15.84 6.54 18.06
C SER A 187 -17.01 6.43 17.09
N ASN A 188 -17.14 7.38 16.16
CA ASN A 188 -18.27 7.44 15.21
C ASN A 188 -18.32 6.25 14.25
N GLN A 189 -17.15 5.67 13.94
CA GLN A 189 -17.03 4.56 12.99
C GLN A 189 -16.52 3.28 13.63
N ASN A 190 -16.55 3.19 14.97
CA ASN A 190 -16.12 1.99 15.71
C ASN A 190 -14.72 1.49 15.27
N ILE A 191 -13.79 2.43 15.03
CA ILE A 191 -12.48 2.12 14.48
C ILE A 191 -11.62 1.44 15.54
N LYS A 192 -11.01 0.30 15.18
CA LYS A 192 -10.07 -0.41 16.04
C LYS A 192 -8.80 -0.73 15.26
N PHE A 193 -7.65 -0.34 15.82
CA PHE A 193 -6.35 -0.68 15.25
C PHE A 193 -6.07 -2.16 15.46
N VAL A 194 -5.54 -2.81 14.43
CA VAL A 194 -5.28 -4.26 14.43
C VAL A 194 -3.80 -4.54 14.34
N SER A 195 -3.13 -3.95 13.34
CA SER A 195 -1.69 -4.19 13.14
C SER A 195 -1.05 -3.04 12.38
N ARG A 196 0.26 -2.90 12.52
CA ARG A 196 1.06 -1.94 11.77
C ARG A 196 2.26 -2.64 11.14
N SER A 197 2.59 -2.26 9.91
CA SER A 197 3.85 -2.62 9.27
C SER A 197 4.59 -1.38 8.79
N LEU A 198 5.90 -1.38 8.95
CA LEU A 198 6.82 -0.35 8.49
C LEU A 198 7.72 -0.94 7.40
N SER A 199 7.76 -0.26 6.27
CA SER A 199 8.46 -0.72 5.07
C SER A 199 9.41 0.36 4.58
N ARG A 200 10.53 -0.05 3.97
CA ARG A 200 11.33 0.82 3.11
C ARG A 200 10.78 0.76 1.70
N ILE A 201 10.75 1.91 1.02
CA ILE A 201 10.44 1.96 -0.41
C ILE A 201 11.69 1.49 -1.17
N LEU A 202 11.48 0.79 -2.30
CA LEU A 202 12.53 0.19 -3.11
C LEU A 202 12.63 0.84 -4.49
#